data_AF-A0A9D9NIB1-F1
#
_entry.id   AF-A0A9D9NIB1-F1
#
_cell.length_a   1.000
_cell.length_b   1.000
_cell.length_c   1.000
_cell.angle_alpha   90.00
_cell.angle_beta   90.00
_cell.angle_gamma   90.00
#
_symmetry.space_group_name_H-M   'P 1'
#
loop_
_entity.id
_entity.type
_entity.pdbx_description
1 polymer ?
#
loop_
_entity_poly.entity_id
_entity_poly.type
_entity_poly.pdbx_seq_one_letter_code
_entity_poly.pdbx_strand_id
1 'polypeptide(L)'
;MKALKFIAIAGFVAIMSVSCQEKQPIEGGGNSQAPAELLSFGFYLEDNAELIDKDYVVSSISEETVIRIPDGGSGKTLIARLEVGENDEAVVNGESPVDGKISVDATYPIDIVVTDSESGLSTAYTIKVGKILGVELTNATVYVETGTTMSDEIDMRINPVDGLPYISYLRKYGEEKDQGSVVKWNGTSFEPVGKLGYTSNSADDAAVYIPMLSFDNNGNIYTACRDLKNEDKELSIYAYSGAWSKLGIVDNPITTLFEPCIFVNPQTNYPVVTYTQNKKPRIMLWSSFDGSAMSSAVPMTDVPAMDGNTGTHARDRYVVIDNAVYLLSAFNSSGYYLYKYENNTWSTIISAFSGANSHYGCISLKADGAGNLYAMLADNSAGGDYMVQLYKIDIEAKTMTPVAGPILSVTASRTAYFDFAINPVDGQIVALYIGYTTTLDDHGIYFGYIEKSTGQWSDFTKIGSYVANDYYPSINYTPDGKGYAAVSTEEGLAFFTIQTEEDVLPE
;
A
#
# COMPACT_ATOMS: atom_id res chain seq x y z
N MET A 1 10.34 65.74 56.69
CA MET A 1 11.01 64.63 55.99
C MET A 1 10.08 63.42 56.01
N LYS A 2 9.80 62.85 54.82
CA LYS A 2 9.32 61.51 54.41
C LYS A 2 8.84 60.52 55.52
N ALA A 3 7.83 59.66 55.36
CA ALA A 3 6.86 59.33 54.31
C ALA A 3 5.90 58.23 54.81
N LEU A 4 4.70 58.18 54.18
CA LEU A 4 3.77 57.05 53.88
C LEU A 4 3.42 56.01 54.97
N LYS A 5 2.17 55.93 55.47
CA LYS A 5 0.84 55.53 54.88
C LYS A 5 0.67 54.00 54.83
N PHE A 6 -0.47 53.37 55.15
CA PHE A 6 -1.70 53.63 55.92
C PHE A 6 -2.45 52.27 55.82
N ILE A 7 -2.85 51.65 56.93
CA ILE A 7 -3.78 50.51 56.96
C ILE A 7 -4.78 50.79 58.10
N ALA A 8 -6.08 50.77 57.80
CA ALA A 8 -7.20 50.70 58.75
C ALA A 8 -8.39 50.15 57.97
N ILE A 9 -8.90 48.93 58.21
CA ILE A 9 -9.63 48.38 59.38
C ILE A 9 -11.00 49.06 59.61
N ALA A 10 -12.06 48.25 59.50
CA ALA A 10 -13.15 48.01 60.48
C ALA A 10 -14.40 47.55 59.72
N GLY A 11 -15.20 46.55 60.11
CA GLY A 11 -15.30 45.80 61.35
C GLY A 11 -16.78 45.62 61.73
N PHE A 12 -17.20 44.36 61.96
CA PHE A 12 -18.33 43.88 62.81
C PHE A 12 -19.77 44.30 62.46
N VAL A 13 -20.86 43.55 62.71
CA VAL A 13 -21.23 42.15 63.05
C VAL A 13 -22.77 42.17 63.11
N ALA A 14 -23.45 41.08 62.77
CA ALA A 14 -24.56 40.51 63.57
C ALA A 14 -25.18 39.31 62.84
N ILE A 15 -25.15 38.16 63.53
CA ILE A 15 -25.86 36.94 63.21
C ILE A 15 -27.25 37.02 63.87
N MET A 16 -28.30 36.72 63.12
CA MET A 16 -29.52 36.10 63.67
C MET A 16 -30.03 35.03 62.70
N SER A 17 -30.19 33.83 63.25
CA SER A 17 -30.72 32.63 62.62
C SER A 17 -32.26 32.65 62.58
N VAL A 18 -32.84 32.32 61.43
CA VAL A 18 -34.22 31.82 61.31
C VAL A 18 -34.20 30.54 60.46
N SER A 19 -34.76 29.49 61.05
CA SER A 19 -34.99 28.17 60.46
C SER A 19 -35.97 28.25 59.28
N CYS A 20 -35.66 27.60 58.17
CA CYS A 20 -36.62 27.25 57.11
C CYS A 20 -36.50 25.76 56.78
N GLN A 21 -37.68 25.15 56.68
CA GLN A 21 -37.95 23.72 56.51
C GLN A 21 -37.36 23.14 55.21
N GLU A 22 -37.11 21.83 55.25
CA GLU A 22 -36.73 20.97 54.14
C GLU A 22 -37.57 21.23 52.88
N LYS A 23 -36.88 21.63 51.81
CA LYS A 23 -37.35 21.46 50.44
C LYS A 23 -36.77 20.14 49.93
N GLN A 24 -37.65 19.26 49.44
CA GLN A 24 -37.29 17.97 48.86
C GLN A 24 -36.21 18.11 47.76
N PRO A 25 -35.39 17.07 47.52
CA PRO A 25 -34.37 17.10 46.49
C PRO A 25 -35.05 17.23 45.13
N ILE A 26 -34.63 18.22 44.35
CA ILE A 26 -34.83 18.19 42.90
C ILE A 26 -33.97 17.03 42.41
N GLU A 27 -34.62 15.97 41.93
CA GLU A 27 -33.93 14.90 41.21
C GLU A 27 -33.16 15.52 40.04
N GLY A 28 -31.85 15.28 40.03
CA GLY A 28 -30.96 15.76 38.98
C GLY A 28 -31.26 15.06 37.66
N GLY A 29 -31.76 15.82 36.70
CA GLY A 29 -31.56 15.54 35.27
C GLY A 29 -30.25 16.22 34.86
N GLY A 30 -29.16 15.44 34.79
CA GLY A 30 -27.93 15.90 34.17
C GLY A 30 -28.08 15.88 32.65
N ASN A 31 -28.68 16.91 32.06
CA ASN A 31 -28.49 17.15 30.62
C ASN A 31 -27.15 17.87 30.46
N SER A 32 -26.13 17.10 30.13
CA SER A 32 -25.01 17.62 29.35
C SER A 32 -25.60 18.20 28.07
N GLN A 33 -25.63 19.52 27.91
CA GLN A 33 -25.93 20.15 26.62
C GLN A 33 -24.79 19.80 25.67
N ALA A 34 -24.93 18.69 24.94
CA ALA A 34 -24.09 18.45 23.77
C ALA A 34 -24.46 19.49 22.71
N PRO A 35 -23.50 20.07 21.99
CA PRO A 35 -23.81 20.91 20.84
C PRO A 35 -24.47 20.06 19.74
N ALA A 36 -25.29 20.70 18.91
CA ALA A 36 -25.87 20.05 17.73
C ALA A 36 -24.75 19.65 16.76
N GLU A 37 -24.83 18.44 16.20
CA GLU A 37 -23.72 17.82 15.48
C GLU A 37 -24.12 17.33 14.08
N LEU A 38 -23.31 17.68 13.07
CA LEU A 38 -23.32 17.03 11.75
C LEU A 38 -22.42 15.79 11.79
N LEU A 39 -23.02 14.60 11.73
CA LEU A 39 -22.31 13.32 11.84
C LEU A 39 -21.66 12.91 10.53
N SER A 40 -22.36 13.10 9.41
CA SER A 40 -21.83 12.81 8.09
C SER A 40 -22.42 13.69 7.00
N PHE A 41 -21.67 13.84 5.91
CA PHE A 41 -22.09 14.51 4.68
C PHE A 41 -21.43 13.82 3.50
N GLY A 42 -22.14 13.64 2.39
CA GLY A 42 -21.51 13.08 1.20
C GLY A 42 -22.34 13.07 -0.06
N PHE A 43 -21.67 12.79 -1.17
CA PHE A 43 -22.27 12.57 -2.49
C PHE A 43 -22.16 11.10 -2.85
N TYR A 44 -23.29 10.46 -3.08
CA TYR A 44 -23.35 9.03 -3.37
C TYR A 44 -23.48 8.81 -4.87
N LEU A 45 -22.77 7.82 -5.41
CA LEU A 45 -22.76 7.47 -6.82
C LEU A 45 -24.18 7.20 -7.31
N GLU A 46 -25.01 6.54 -6.51
CA GLU A 46 -26.37 6.20 -6.88
C GLU A 46 -27.29 7.41 -7.12
N ASP A 47 -27.02 8.56 -6.49
CA ASP A 47 -27.78 9.80 -6.74
C ASP A 47 -27.09 10.72 -7.78
N ASN A 48 -25.82 10.45 -8.12
CA ASN A 48 -24.98 11.35 -8.92
C ASN A 48 -24.20 10.61 -10.03
N ALA A 49 -24.74 9.51 -10.57
CA ALA A 49 -24.01 8.55 -11.42
C ALA A 49 -23.38 9.13 -12.70
N GLU A 50 -23.86 10.29 -13.17
CA GLU A 50 -23.31 10.99 -14.34
C GLU A 50 -22.20 12.00 -13.98
N LEU A 51 -22.02 12.30 -12.69
CA LEU A 51 -21.19 13.41 -12.20
C LEU A 51 -20.00 12.98 -11.34
N ILE A 52 -20.08 11.79 -10.73
CA ILE A 52 -19.05 11.19 -9.88
C ILE A 52 -18.91 9.69 -10.19
N ASP A 53 -17.79 9.09 -9.80
CA ASP A 53 -17.38 7.71 -10.13
C ASP A 53 -17.46 6.74 -8.94
N LYS A 54 -17.67 7.26 -7.73
CA LYS A 54 -17.83 6.51 -6.47
C LYS A 54 -18.53 7.37 -5.43
N ASP A 55 -18.74 6.82 -4.25
CA ASP A 55 -19.22 7.58 -3.10
C ASP A 55 -18.10 8.47 -2.53
N TYR A 56 -18.46 9.71 -2.22
CA TYR A 56 -17.59 10.73 -1.62
C TYR A 56 -18.22 11.20 -0.31
N VAL A 57 -17.89 10.51 0.80
CA VAL A 57 -18.52 10.70 2.11
C VAL A 57 -17.48 11.06 3.16
N VAL A 58 -17.80 12.05 3.99
CA VAL A 58 -17.01 12.46 5.15
C VAL A 58 -17.82 12.23 6.43
N SER A 59 -17.19 11.61 7.43
CA SER A 59 -17.78 11.33 8.76
C SER A 59 -17.00 11.98 9.91
N SER A 60 -15.97 12.76 9.59
CA SER A 60 -15.24 13.62 10.53
C SER A 60 -15.31 15.03 9.99
N ILE A 61 -16.28 15.79 10.50
CA ILE A 61 -16.63 17.10 9.97
C ILE A 61 -16.17 18.18 10.94
N SER A 62 -15.39 19.12 10.43
CA SER A 62 -15.04 20.38 11.08
C SER A 62 -15.92 21.53 10.58
N GLU A 63 -15.87 22.68 11.25
CA GLU A 63 -16.58 23.91 10.84
C GLU A 63 -16.42 24.22 9.35
N GLU A 64 -15.24 23.98 8.78
CA GLU A 64 -15.04 23.93 7.34
C GLU A 64 -14.54 22.54 6.95
N THR A 65 -15.13 21.93 5.93
CA THR A 65 -14.72 20.64 5.38
C THR A 65 -14.72 20.71 3.85
N VAL A 66 -13.71 20.12 3.21
CA VAL A 66 -13.61 20.03 1.76
C VAL A 66 -13.84 18.59 1.31
N ILE A 67 -14.77 18.39 0.36
CA ILE A 67 -14.97 17.12 -0.32
C ILE A 67 -14.40 17.25 -1.72
N ARG A 68 -13.52 16.32 -2.12
CA ARG A 68 -12.82 16.39 -3.41
C ARG A 68 -13.32 15.35 -4.38
N ILE A 69 -13.69 15.79 -5.58
CA ILE A 69 -14.16 14.93 -6.68
C ILE A 69 -13.36 15.18 -7.97
N PRO A 70 -13.35 14.29 -8.97
CA PRO A 70 -12.41 14.33 -10.10
C PRO A 70 -12.44 15.62 -10.93
N ASP A 71 -13.61 16.26 -11.08
CA ASP A 71 -13.73 17.55 -11.80
C ASP A 71 -14.05 18.75 -10.90
N GLY A 72 -14.10 18.53 -9.59
CA GLY A 72 -14.61 19.52 -8.63
C GLY A 72 -16.10 19.81 -8.80
N GLY A 73 -16.61 20.73 -7.97
CA GLY A 73 -18.02 21.10 -7.94
C GLY A 73 -18.44 22.18 -8.95
N SER A 74 -17.48 22.83 -9.63
CA SER A 74 -17.76 23.96 -10.50
C SER A 74 -18.74 23.60 -11.63
N GLY A 75 -19.89 24.28 -11.65
CA GLY A 75 -20.95 24.06 -12.63
C GLY A 75 -21.76 22.78 -12.42
N LYS A 76 -21.57 22.07 -11.29
CA LYS A 76 -22.31 20.84 -10.96
C LYS A 76 -23.38 21.11 -9.91
N THR A 77 -24.57 20.55 -10.14
CA THR A 77 -25.59 20.38 -9.10
C THR A 77 -25.55 18.94 -8.63
N LEU A 78 -25.27 18.72 -7.35
CA LEU A 78 -25.14 17.38 -6.76
C LEU A 78 -26.27 17.13 -5.76
N ILE A 79 -26.69 15.87 -5.64
CA ILE A 79 -27.57 15.42 -4.56
C ILE A 79 -26.68 14.97 -3.40
N ALA A 80 -26.69 15.74 -2.33
CA ALA A 80 -26.01 15.44 -1.08
C ALA A 80 -26.89 14.60 -0.17
N ARG A 81 -26.25 13.78 0.67
CA ARG A 81 -26.86 13.17 1.85
C ARG A 81 -26.14 13.63 3.11
N LEU A 82 -26.88 13.69 4.21
CA LEU A 82 -26.33 14.03 5.51
C LEU A 82 -27.02 13.27 6.64
N GLU A 83 -26.26 13.07 7.71
CA GLU A 83 -26.72 12.50 8.97
C GLU A 83 -26.37 13.48 10.09
N VAL A 84 -27.31 13.72 11.00
CA VAL A 84 -27.17 14.62 12.15
C VAL A 84 -27.38 13.86 13.45
N GLY A 85 -26.99 14.46 14.57
CA GLY A 85 -27.18 13.91 15.91
C GLY A 85 -28.64 13.60 16.25
N GLU A 86 -28.83 12.82 17.32
CA GLU A 86 -30.16 12.54 17.83
C GLU A 86 -30.85 13.84 18.27
N ASN A 87 -32.10 14.04 17.85
CA ASN A 87 -32.89 15.26 18.07
C ASN A 87 -32.34 16.53 17.38
N ASP A 88 -31.39 16.39 16.45
CA ASP A 88 -30.89 17.51 15.66
C ASP A 88 -31.64 17.62 14.32
N GLU A 89 -31.75 18.84 13.80
CA GLU A 89 -32.28 19.15 12.48
C GLU A 89 -31.28 19.98 11.68
N ALA A 90 -31.11 19.67 10.38
CA ALA A 90 -30.24 20.43 9.49
C ALA A 90 -31.02 21.36 8.55
N VAL A 91 -30.40 22.50 8.26
CA VAL A 91 -30.77 23.42 7.19
C VAL A 91 -29.53 23.62 6.31
N VAL A 92 -29.66 23.37 5.02
CA VAL A 92 -28.59 23.45 4.02
C VAL A 92 -28.92 24.56 3.03
N ASN A 93 -28.08 25.60 2.95
CA ASN A 93 -28.32 26.82 2.17
C ASN A 93 -29.71 27.46 2.41
N GLY A 94 -30.24 27.33 3.62
CA GLY A 94 -31.57 27.83 4.00
C GLY A 94 -32.74 26.87 3.72
N GLU A 95 -32.48 25.68 3.18
CA GLU A 95 -33.50 24.67 2.87
C GLU A 95 -33.35 23.41 3.74
N SER A 96 -34.47 22.81 4.16
CA SER A 96 -34.48 21.57 4.92
C SER A 96 -34.30 20.36 4.00
N PRO A 97 -33.36 19.43 4.29
CA PRO A 97 -33.25 18.17 3.58
C PRO A 97 -34.53 17.33 3.67
N VAL A 98 -34.86 16.62 2.60
CA VAL A 98 -35.98 15.68 2.55
C VAL A 98 -35.42 14.27 2.62
N ASP A 99 -35.78 13.52 3.67
CA ASP A 99 -35.28 12.15 3.89
C ASP A 99 -33.74 12.08 3.90
N GLY A 100 -33.11 13.06 4.54
CA GLY A 100 -31.65 13.18 4.62
C GLY A 100 -30.96 13.52 3.29
N LYS A 101 -31.72 13.91 2.25
CA LYS A 101 -31.20 14.29 0.93
C LYS A 101 -31.49 15.74 0.59
N ILE A 102 -30.57 16.39 -0.13
CA ILE A 102 -30.79 17.74 -0.66
C ILE A 102 -29.98 18.00 -1.92
N SER A 103 -30.54 18.78 -2.85
CA SER A 103 -29.85 19.24 -4.06
C SER A 103 -29.05 20.50 -3.77
N VAL A 104 -27.76 20.51 -4.10
CA VAL A 104 -26.84 21.64 -3.82
C VAL A 104 -26.09 22.04 -5.09
N ASP A 105 -25.92 23.35 -5.29
CA ASP A 105 -24.96 23.88 -6.26
C ASP A 105 -23.56 23.78 -5.68
N ALA A 106 -22.77 22.85 -6.20
CA ALA A 106 -21.43 22.56 -5.72
C ALA A 106 -20.38 23.57 -6.21
N THR A 107 -20.79 24.57 -7.00
CA THR A 107 -19.91 25.68 -7.44
C THR A 107 -19.51 26.58 -6.27
N TYR A 108 -20.39 26.71 -5.29
CA TYR A 108 -20.23 27.60 -4.14
C TYR A 108 -20.09 26.78 -2.85
N PRO A 109 -19.54 27.37 -1.77
CA PRO A 109 -19.62 26.77 -0.45
C PRO A 109 -21.07 26.45 -0.08
N ILE A 110 -21.26 25.30 0.55
CA ILE A 110 -22.55 24.79 1.02
C ILE A 110 -22.60 25.07 2.52
N ASP A 111 -23.46 26.00 2.93
CA ASP A 111 -23.65 26.38 4.31
C ASP A 111 -24.65 25.44 4.96
N ILE A 112 -24.29 24.85 6.10
CA ILE A 112 -25.13 23.94 6.87
C ILE A 112 -25.25 24.46 8.29
N VAL A 113 -26.48 24.59 8.78
CA VAL A 113 -26.74 24.86 10.19
C VAL A 113 -27.46 23.66 10.76
N VAL A 114 -26.88 23.07 11.81
CA VAL A 114 -27.52 22.00 12.59
C VAL A 114 -28.01 22.60 13.89
N THR A 115 -29.26 22.34 14.24
CA THR A 115 -29.92 22.84 15.44
C THR A 115 -30.47 21.68 16.26
N ASP A 116 -30.11 21.65 17.54
CA ASP A 116 -30.67 20.71 18.51
C ASP A 116 -32.09 21.18 18.87
N SER A 117 -33.07 20.31 18.62
CA SER A 117 -34.49 20.62 18.81
C SER A 117 -34.91 20.71 20.28
N GLU A 118 -34.15 20.12 21.21
CA GLU A 118 -34.39 20.19 22.66
C GLU A 118 -33.73 21.43 23.29
N SER A 119 -32.46 21.69 22.95
CA SER A 119 -31.67 22.76 23.57
C SER A 119 -31.75 24.09 22.82
N GLY A 120 -32.08 24.06 21.53
CA GLY A 120 -32.10 25.23 20.64
C GLY A 120 -30.70 25.76 20.29
N LEU A 121 -29.63 25.06 20.69
CA LEU A 121 -28.27 25.41 20.32
C LEU A 121 -28.01 25.00 18.87
N SER A 122 -27.16 25.77 18.17
CA SER A 122 -26.85 25.50 16.77
C SER A 122 -25.36 25.55 16.50
N THR A 123 -24.93 24.72 15.57
CA THR A 123 -23.55 24.66 15.06
C THR A 123 -23.60 24.87 13.55
N ALA A 124 -22.68 25.69 13.04
CA ALA A 124 -22.59 25.97 11.61
C ALA A 124 -21.39 25.23 11.00
N TYR A 125 -21.60 24.74 9.78
CA TYR A 125 -20.61 24.04 8.97
C TYR A 125 -20.62 24.61 7.56
N THR A 126 -19.46 24.57 6.92
CA THR A 126 -19.28 24.94 5.51
C THR A 126 -18.65 23.75 4.79
N ILE A 127 -19.34 23.24 3.77
CA ILE A 127 -18.79 22.20 2.89
C ILE A 127 -18.38 22.83 1.56
N LYS A 128 -17.13 22.67 1.15
CA LYS A 128 -16.65 23.08 -0.18
C LYS A 128 -16.41 21.85 -1.05
N VAL A 129 -16.64 21.96 -2.36
CA VAL A 129 -16.43 20.85 -3.31
C VAL A 129 -15.23 21.15 -4.21
N GLY A 130 -14.06 20.63 -3.82
CA GLY A 130 -12.80 20.82 -4.52
C GLY A 130 -12.56 19.80 -5.63
N LYS A 131 -11.62 20.12 -6.52
CA LYS A 131 -11.16 19.23 -7.58
C LYS A 131 -9.96 18.40 -7.12
N ILE A 132 -9.94 17.13 -7.54
CA ILE A 132 -8.72 16.31 -7.54
C ILE A 132 -7.93 16.66 -8.81
N LEU A 133 -6.76 17.24 -8.65
CA LEU A 133 -5.89 17.62 -9.77
C LEU A 133 -5.10 16.42 -10.31
N GLY A 134 -4.81 15.45 -9.45
CA GLY A 134 -4.05 14.27 -9.82
C GLY A 134 -3.71 13.39 -8.64
N VAL A 135 -2.67 12.58 -8.80
CA VAL A 135 -2.06 11.79 -7.74
C VAL A 135 -0.58 12.09 -7.75
N GLU A 136 -0.01 12.32 -6.58
CA GLU A 136 1.42 12.63 -6.41
C GLU A 136 2.12 11.62 -5.50
N LEU A 137 3.43 11.49 -5.72
CA LEU A 137 4.33 10.71 -4.89
C LEU A 137 5.23 11.66 -4.10
N THR A 138 4.95 11.80 -2.80
CA THR A 138 5.58 12.80 -1.94
C THR A 138 6.61 12.13 -1.03
N ASN A 139 7.82 12.67 -0.96
CA ASN A 139 8.86 12.13 -0.09
C ASN A 139 8.44 12.28 1.38
N ALA A 140 8.44 11.16 2.11
CA ALA A 140 8.16 11.15 3.53
C ALA A 140 9.46 11.15 4.35
N THR A 141 10.44 10.33 3.96
CA THR A 141 11.75 10.30 4.59
C THR A 141 12.79 9.62 3.69
N VAL A 142 14.06 9.69 4.11
CA VAL A 142 15.13 8.81 3.63
C VAL A 142 15.67 8.06 4.84
N TYR A 143 15.49 6.74 4.86
CA TYR A 143 16.05 5.91 5.92
C TYR A 143 17.52 5.62 5.61
N VAL A 144 18.38 5.94 6.57
CA VAL A 144 19.79 5.61 6.56
C VAL A 144 20.15 4.93 7.86
N GLU A 145 20.99 3.92 7.78
CA GLU A 145 21.49 3.23 8.96
C GLU A 145 22.95 3.62 9.20
N THR A 146 23.20 4.30 10.32
CA THR A 146 24.53 4.84 10.65
C THR A 146 25.58 3.74 10.77
N GLY A 147 26.69 3.88 10.03
CA GLY A 147 27.84 2.98 10.11
C GLY A 147 27.71 1.69 9.30
N THR A 148 26.72 1.59 8.43
CA THR A 148 26.51 0.47 7.52
C THR A 148 26.02 0.99 6.15
N THR A 149 26.07 0.13 5.13
CA THR A 149 25.46 0.38 3.83
C THR A 149 24.31 -0.59 3.61
N MET A 150 23.24 -0.13 2.98
CA MET A 150 22.13 -1.00 2.57
C MET A 150 22.38 -1.51 1.15
N SER A 151 21.89 -2.72 0.85
CA SER A 151 21.87 -3.23 -0.51
C SER A 151 20.83 -2.49 -1.36
N ASP A 152 21.00 -2.67 -2.66
CA ASP A 152 20.08 -2.16 -3.67
C ASP A 152 18.72 -2.92 -3.63
N GLU A 153 18.73 -4.19 -3.24
CA GLU A 153 17.53 -5.02 -3.12
C GLU A 153 16.73 -4.75 -1.84
N ILE A 154 15.43 -4.53 -2.01
CA ILE A 154 14.46 -4.37 -0.94
C ILE A 154 13.16 -5.12 -1.28
N ASP A 155 12.40 -5.50 -0.25
CA ASP A 155 10.99 -5.90 -0.39
C ASP A 155 10.17 -5.17 0.67
N MET A 156 9.24 -4.33 0.20
CA MET A 156 8.27 -3.64 1.05
C MET A 156 6.92 -4.31 0.93
N ARG A 157 6.29 -4.58 2.08
CA ARG A 157 4.93 -5.11 2.21
C ARG A 157 4.17 -4.36 3.29
N ILE A 158 2.85 -4.35 3.17
CA ILE A 158 1.96 -3.83 4.22
C ILE A 158 1.58 -4.98 5.15
N ASN A 159 1.72 -4.78 6.45
CA ASN A 159 1.25 -5.73 7.43
C ASN A 159 -0.29 -5.69 7.51
N PRO A 160 -0.99 -6.83 7.38
CA PRO A 160 -2.45 -6.86 7.30
C PRO A 160 -3.17 -6.50 8.61
N VAL A 161 -2.46 -6.46 9.75
CA VAL A 161 -3.05 -6.20 11.07
C VAL A 161 -2.91 -4.75 11.50
N ASP A 162 -1.71 -4.18 11.41
CA ASP A 162 -1.49 -2.78 11.81
C ASP A 162 -1.61 -1.79 10.64
N GLY A 163 -1.65 -2.27 9.40
CA GLY A 163 -1.75 -1.44 8.21
C GLY A 163 -0.49 -0.62 7.94
N LEU A 164 0.67 -1.00 8.48
CA LEU A 164 1.91 -0.24 8.32
C LEU A 164 2.89 -0.92 7.33
N PRO A 165 3.70 -0.12 6.61
CA PRO A 165 4.77 -0.62 5.77
C PRO A 165 5.93 -1.22 6.57
N TYR A 166 6.37 -2.40 6.15
CA TYR A 166 7.59 -3.05 6.59
C TYR A 166 8.49 -3.27 5.39
N ILE A 167 9.79 -3.09 5.58
CA ILE A 167 10.79 -3.21 4.54
C ILE A 167 11.86 -4.19 4.99
N SER A 168 12.02 -5.27 4.24
CA SER A 168 13.19 -6.14 4.36
C SER A 168 14.27 -5.66 3.40
N TYR A 169 15.51 -5.63 3.89
CA TYR A 169 16.68 -5.19 3.14
C TYR A 169 17.91 -5.98 3.59
N LEU A 170 18.97 -5.95 2.79
CA LEU A 170 20.28 -6.49 3.20
C LEU A 170 21.15 -5.35 3.75
N ARG A 171 21.77 -5.63 4.88
CA ARG A 171 22.65 -4.74 5.61
C ARG A 171 24.09 -5.21 5.41
N LYS A 172 24.97 -4.29 5.05
CA LYS A 172 26.40 -4.55 4.86
C LYS A 172 27.24 -3.77 5.86
N TYR A 173 27.98 -4.47 6.71
CA TYR A 173 28.81 -3.86 7.74
C TYR A 173 30.30 -3.94 7.35
N GLY A 174 30.83 -2.90 6.70
CA GLY A 174 32.23 -2.88 6.26
C GLY A 174 32.52 -3.95 5.20
N GLU A 175 33.55 -4.78 5.44
CA GLU A 175 33.88 -5.95 4.61
C GLU A 175 33.13 -7.23 5.02
N GLU A 176 32.24 -7.14 6.02
CA GLU A 176 31.42 -8.29 6.43
C GLU A 176 30.38 -8.67 5.37
N LYS A 177 29.93 -9.91 5.45
CA LYS A 177 28.91 -10.50 4.57
C LYS A 177 27.56 -9.81 4.78
N ASP A 178 26.79 -9.68 3.70
CA ASP A 178 25.45 -9.08 3.73
C ASP A 178 24.54 -9.86 4.70
N GLN A 179 23.79 -9.14 5.54
CA GLN A 179 22.89 -9.69 6.54
C GLN A 179 21.44 -9.23 6.35
N GLY A 180 20.46 -10.08 6.60
CA GLY A 180 19.05 -9.70 6.54
C GLY A 180 18.65 -8.76 7.69
N SER A 181 17.87 -7.73 7.37
CA SER A 181 17.23 -6.82 8.33
C SER A 181 15.78 -6.55 7.92
N VAL A 182 14.96 -6.14 8.90
CA VAL A 182 13.61 -5.62 8.67
C VAL A 182 13.42 -4.37 9.52
N VAL A 183 12.85 -3.34 8.90
CA VAL A 183 12.38 -2.13 9.57
C VAL A 183 10.89 -1.93 9.30
N LYS A 184 10.19 -1.24 10.20
CA LYS A 184 8.78 -0.88 10.03
C LYS A 184 8.58 0.62 10.19
N TRP A 185 7.65 1.15 9.42
CA TRP A 185 7.24 2.55 9.52
C TRP A 185 6.35 2.76 10.74
N ASN A 186 6.60 3.81 11.52
CA ASN A 186 5.80 4.15 12.72
C ASN A 186 4.92 5.40 12.53
N GLY A 187 4.84 5.95 11.31
CA GLY A 187 4.16 7.21 11.03
C GLY A 187 5.09 8.41 10.86
N THR A 188 6.34 8.33 11.32
CA THR A 188 7.32 9.43 11.21
C THR A 188 8.72 8.97 10.81
N SER A 189 9.13 7.78 11.26
CA SER A 189 10.43 7.19 10.92
C SER A 189 10.32 5.66 10.81
N PHE A 190 11.40 5.05 10.35
CA PHE A 190 11.56 3.60 10.41
C PHE A 190 12.21 3.17 11.73
N GLU A 191 11.67 2.12 12.33
CA GLU A 191 12.24 1.46 13.50
C GLU A 191 12.58 -0.02 13.22
N PRO A 192 13.65 -0.55 13.81
CA PRO A 192 14.02 -1.96 13.66
C PRO A 192 12.93 -2.91 14.15
N VAL A 193 12.71 -4.00 13.41
CA VAL A 193 11.92 -5.13 13.86
C VAL A 193 12.87 -6.19 14.43
N GLY A 194 12.97 -6.25 15.75
CA GLY A 194 13.95 -7.10 16.43
C GLY A 194 15.39 -6.63 16.20
N LYS A 195 16.33 -7.58 16.23
CA LYS A 195 17.75 -7.32 15.99
C LYS A 195 18.02 -7.10 14.50
N LEU A 196 18.67 -5.98 14.14
CA LEU A 196 19.22 -5.76 12.80
C LEU A 196 20.37 -6.73 12.50
N GLY A 197 20.46 -7.22 11.27
CA GLY A 197 21.36 -8.31 10.90
C GLY A 197 21.00 -9.60 11.64
N TYR A 198 19.76 -10.08 11.43
CA TYR A 198 19.23 -11.26 12.11
C TYR A 198 19.76 -12.57 11.53
N THR A 199 20.30 -12.54 10.31
CA THR A 199 21.03 -13.66 9.73
C THR A 199 22.44 -13.72 10.34
N SER A 200 23.01 -14.91 10.42
CA SER A 200 24.30 -15.10 11.08
C SER A 200 25.45 -14.47 10.26
N ASN A 201 26.46 -13.96 10.96
CA ASN A 201 27.65 -13.31 10.38
C ASN A 201 28.94 -14.06 10.73
N SER A 202 28.88 -15.36 11.05
CA SER A 202 30.11 -16.08 11.34
C SER A 202 30.96 -16.19 10.06
N ALA A 203 32.29 -16.28 10.20
CA ALA A 203 33.19 -16.39 9.06
C ALA A 203 32.83 -17.58 8.14
N ASP A 204 32.18 -18.61 8.69
CA ASP A 204 31.73 -19.84 8.02
C ASP A 204 30.29 -19.77 7.45
N ASP A 205 29.54 -18.68 7.72
CA ASP A 205 28.19 -18.45 7.18
C ASP A 205 28.27 -17.56 5.95
N ALA A 206 27.32 -17.60 5.03
CA ALA A 206 27.48 -16.82 3.81
C ALA A 206 26.67 -15.53 3.75
N ALA A 207 27.05 -14.69 2.80
CA ALA A 207 26.28 -13.50 2.47
C ALA A 207 24.89 -13.92 2.03
N VAL A 208 23.89 -13.13 2.43
CA VAL A 208 22.51 -13.34 1.99
C VAL A 208 22.16 -12.44 0.82
N TYR A 209 21.31 -12.92 -0.09
CA TYR A 209 20.79 -12.17 -1.24
C TYR A 209 19.26 -12.26 -1.31
N ILE A 210 18.63 -11.27 -1.93
CA ILE A 210 17.19 -11.19 -2.25
C ILE A 210 16.34 -11.29 -0.97
N PRO A 211 16.30 -10.22 -0.16
CA PRO A 211 15.47 -10.19 1.03
C PRO A 211 14.00 -10.17 0.59
N MET A 212 13.21 -11.08 1.14
CA MET A 212 11.81 -11.20 0.82
C MET A 212 10.97 -11.22 2.08
N LEU A 213 9.78 -10.66 2.01
CA LEU A 213 8.92 -10.44 3.14
C LEU A 213 7.50 -10.97 2.87
N SER A 214 6.92 -11.62 3.87
CA SER A 214 5.50 -11.97 3.87
C SER A 214 4.94 -11.97 5.28
N PHE A 215 3.61 -11.87 5.37
CA PHE A 215 2.88 -11.87 6.63
C PHE A 215 1.83 -12.97 6.63
N ASP A 216 1.58 -13.55 7.79
CA ASP A 216 0.36 -14.31 8.00
C ASP A 216 -0.84 -13.40 8.32
N ASN A 217 -2.02 -14.00 8.45
CA ASN A 217 -3.26 -13.27 8.73
C ASN A 217 -3.27 -12.61 10.12
N ASN A 218 -2.33 -12.97 11.01
CA ASN A 218 -2.16 -12.36 12.33
C ASN A 218 -1.03 -11.31 12.34
N GLY A 219 -0.44 -10.99 11.18
CA GLY A 219 0.65 -10.03 11.07
C GLY A 219 2.00 -10.56 11.54
N ASN A 220 2.15 -11.87 11.76
CA ASN A 220 3.44 -12.47 12.04
C ASN A 220 4.31 -12.46 10.78
N ILE A 221 5.60 -12.24 10.98
CA ILE A 221 6.52 -11.91 9.90
C ILE A 221 7.34 -13.14 9.52
N TYR A 222 7.39 -13.41 8.23
CA TYR A 222 8.26 -14.41 7.65
C TYR A 222 9.17 -13.76 6.60
N THR A 223 10.44 -14.12 6.62
CA THR A 223 11.39 -13.74 5.58
C THR A 223 12.07 -14.94 4.97
N ALA A 224 12.46 -14.79 3.70
CA ALA A 224 13.34 -15.72 3.03
C ALA A 224 14.57 -14.95 2.54
N CYS A 225 15.73 -15.63 2.57
CA CYS A 225 16.95 -15.10 2.00
C CYS A 225 17.82 -16.24 1.45
N ARG A 226 18.52 -15.94 0.35
CA ARG A 226 19.45 -16.88 -0.29
C ARG A 226 20.79 -16.83 0.42
N ASP A 227 21.19 -17.93 1.07
CA ASP A 227 22.49 -18.11 1.70
C ASP A 227 23.55 -18.49 0.63
N LEU A 228 24.63 -17.72 0.52
CA LEU A 228 25.70 -17.92 -0.47
C LEU A 228 26.82 -18.90 -0.01
N LYS A 229 26.50 -19.93 0.80
CA LYS A 229 27.51 -20.78 1.45
C LYS A 229 28.09 -21.82 0.50
N ASN A 230 29.34 -21.58 0.05
CA ASN A 230 30.03 -22.45 -0.91
C ASN A 230 29.23 -22.60 -2.23
N GLU A 231 29.54 -23.61 -3.05
CA GLU A 231 28.88 -23.82 -4.36
C GLU A 231 27.37 -24.14 -4.26
N ASP A 232 26.89 -24.53 -3.07
CA ASP A 232 25.52 -24.91 -2.77
C ASP A 232 24.74 -23.73 -2.16
N LYS A 233 23.94 -23.02 -2.97
CA LYS A 233 23.20 -21.82 -2.55
C LYS A 233 21.87 -22.19 -1.89
N GLU A 234 21.80 -22.15 -0.57
CA GLU A 234 20.62 -22.55 0.20
C GLU A 234 19.57 -21.42 0.32
N LEU A 235 18.29 -21.78 0.50
CA LEU A 235 17.22 -20.82 0.82
C LEU A 235 16.85 -20.97 2.30
N SER A 236 17.16 -19.95 3.10
CA SER A 236 16.90 -19.93 4.54
C SER A 236 15.63 -19.16 4.85
N ILE A 237 14.80 -19.72 5.73
CA ILE A 237 13.52 -19.12 6.14
C ILE A 237 13.60 -18.70 7.61
N TYR A 238 13.18 -17.48 7.90
CA TYR A 238 13.15 -16.90 9.24
C TYR A 238 11.74 -16.43 9.61
N ALA A 239 11.45 -16.45 10.90
CA ALA A 239 10.23 -15.88 11.46
C ALA A 239 10.53 -14.98 12.65
N TYR A 240 9.68 -13.97 12.85
CA TYR A 240 9.74 -13.08 14.00
C TYR A 240 8.52 -13.26 14.89
N SER A 241 8.77 -13.60 16.16
CA SER A 241 7.76 -13.68 17.23
C SER A 241 8.36 -13.10 18.53
N GLY A 242 8.73 -11.82 18.50
CA GLY A 242 9.45 -11.13 19.59
C GLY A 242 10.98 -11.28 19.52
N ALA A 243 11.46 -12.32 18.84
CA ALA A 243 12.84 -12.47 18.40
C ALA A 243 12.88 -13.19 17.05
N TRP A 244 13.95 -12.97 16.28
CA TRP A 244 14.18 -13.70 15.02
C TRP A 244 14.63 -15.13 15.30
N SER A 245 14.06 -16.07 14.56
CA SER A 245 14.44 -17.49 14.61
C SER A 245 14.47 -18.07 13.20
N LYS A 246 15.43 -18.96 12.94
CA LYS A 246 15.52 -19.71 11.68
C LYS A 246 14.55 -20.88 11.76
N LEU A 247 13.55 -20.92 10.87
CA LEU A 247 12.59 -22.02 10.80
C LEU A 247 13.16 -23.25 10.10
N GLY A 248 14.07 -23.03 9.16
CA GLY A 248 14.71 -24.11 8.42
C GLY A 248 15.40 -23.64 7.16
N ILE A 249 15.83 -24.63 6.40
CA ILE A 249 16.47 -24.48 5.09
C ILE A 249 15.71 -25.39 4.14
N VAL A 250 15.63 -25.00 2.88
CA VAL A 250 15.13 -25.87 1.82
C VAL A 250 16.28 -26.72 1.28
N ASP A 251 16.37 -27.97 1.73
CA ASP A 251 17.47 -28.90 1.40
C ASP A 251 17.46 -29.33 -0.09
N ASN A 252 18.47 -28.89 -0.84
CA ASN A 252 19.01 -29.50 -2.06
C ASN A 252 20.31 -28.74 -2.43
N PRO A 253 21.26 -29.29 -3.20
CA PRO A 253 22.24 -28.49 -3.96
C PRO A 253 21.51 -27.65 -5.01
N ILE A 254 20.81 -26.62 -4.53
CA ILE A 254 20.20 -25.59 -5.34
C ILE A 254 21.35 -24.65 -5.63
N THR A 255 21.81 -24.58 -6.87
CA THR A 255 22.27 -23.26 -7.31
C THR A 255 20.97 -22.49 -7.54
N THR A 256 20.48 -21.72 -6.58
CA THR A 256 19.32 -20.86 -6.86
C THR A 256 19.79 -19.86 -7.91
N LEU A 257 19.11 -19.84 -9.07
CA LEU A 257 19.50 -18.91 -10.12
C LEU A 257 18.79 -17.57 -9.96
N PHE A 258 17.47 -17.57 -9.79
CA PHE A 258 16.63 -16.37 -9.89
C PHE A 258 15.70 -16.20 -8.68
N GLU A 259 15.11 -15.00 -8.56
CA GLU A 259 14.40 -14.51 -7.38
C GLU A 259 13.37 -15.52 -6.83
N PRO A 260 13.60 -16.12 -5.65
CA PRO A 260 12.58 -16.95 -5.02
C PRO A 260 11.35 -16.11 -4.67
N CYS A 261 10.23 -16.78 -4.37
CA CYS A 261 9.05 -16.15 -3.81
C CYS A 261 8.72 -16.77 -2.45
N ILE A 262 8.31 -15.94 -1.49
CA ILE A 262 7.78 -16.38 -0.20
C ILE A 262 6.42 -15.75 -0.05
N PHE A 263 5.45 -16.57 0.32
CA PHE A 263 4.13 -16.15 0.72
C PHE A 263 3.68 -17.00 1.90
N VAL A 264 2.62 -16.58 2.58
CA VAL A 264 2.01 -17.39 3.64
C VAL A 264 0.77 -18.08 3.11
N ASN A 265 0.61 -19.36 3.42
CA ASN A 265 -0.63 -20.08 3.15
C ASN A 265 -1.74 -19.50 4.06
N PRO A 266 -2.80 -18.88 3.49
CA PRO A 266 -3.83 -18.20 4.27
C PRO A 266 -4.67 -19.15 5.14
N GLN A 267 -4.62 -20.46 4.88
CA GLN A 267 -5.37 -21.47 5.65
C GLN A 267 -4.58 -22.01 6.84
N THR A 268 -3.25 -22.05 6.76
CA THR A 268 -2.39 -22.62 7.81
C THR A 268 -1.56 -21.58 8.55
N ASN A 269 -1.45 -20.35 8.03
CA ASN A 269 -0.55 -19.29 8.51
C ASN A 269 0.94 -19.67 8.46
N TYR A 270 1.32 -20.67 7.64
CA TYR A 270 2.72 -21.08 7.49
C TYR A 270 3.30 -20.66 6.14
N PRO A 271 4.61 -20.34 6.11
CA PRO A 271 5.27 -19.90 4.89
C PRO A 271 5.37 -21.02 3.87
N VAL A 272 5.20 -20.63 2.61
CA VAL A 272 5.43 -21.42 1.40
C VAL A 272 6.44 -20.64 0.56
N VAL A 273 7.38 -21.37 -0.04
CA VAL A 273 8.38 -20.78 -0.94
C VAL A 273 8.36 -21.45 -2.30
N THR A 274 8.47 -20.64 -3.35
CA THR A 274 8.72 -21.09 -4.73
C THR A 274 10.11 -20.67 -5.16
N TYR A 275 10.76 -21.53 -5.94
CA TYR A 275 12.12 -21.31 -6.39
C TYR A 275 12.42 -22.21 -7.60
N THR A 276 13.47 -21.89 -8.34
CA THR A 276 13.91 -22.71 -9.48
C THR A 276 15.21 -23.41 -9.18
N GLN A 277 15.26 -24.73 -9.46
CA GLN A 277 16.53 -25.45 -9.45
C GLN A 277 17.40 -25.02 -10.63
N ASN A 278 18.70 -24.82 -10.41
CA ASN A 278 19.68 -24.67 -11.49
C ASN A 278 20.39 -25.99 -11.80
N LYS A 279 19.59 -27.05 -11.90
CA LYS A 279 19.99 -28.30 -12.51
C LYS A 279 19.21 -28.43 -13.80
N LYS A 280 19.86 -28.82 -14.89
CA LYS A 280 19.19 -29.05 -16.18
C LYS A 280 18.47 -30.43 -16.19
N PRO A 281 17.24 -30.53 -16.71
CA PRO A 281 16.35 -29.42 -17.10
C PRO A 281 15.92 -28.62 -15.86
N ARG A 282 15.87 -27.28 -15.97
CA ARG A 282 15.43 -26.45 -14.84
C ARG A 282 13.93 -26.64 -14.64
N ILE A 283 13.51 -26.71 -13.39
CA ILE A 283 12.10 -26.83 -12.98
C ILE A 283 11.85 -25.87 -11.82
N MET A 284 10.61 -25.37 -11.75
CA MET A 284 10.13 -24.65 -10.60
C MET A 284 9.69 -25.66 -9.53
N LEU A 285 10.10 -25.40 -8.31
CA LEU A 285 9.88 -26.19 -7.12
C LEU A 285 9.16 -25.32 -6.09
N TRP A 286 8.49 -25.97 -5.16
CA TRP A 286 7.98 -25.32 -3.96
C TRP A 286 8.18 -26.19 -2.71
N SER A 287 8.28 -25.52 -1.57
CA SER A 287 8.36 -26.13 -0.24
C SER A 287 7.47 -25.34 0.71
N SER A 288 6.96 -26.01 1.75
CA SER A 288 6.07 -25.42 2.75
C SER A 288 6.52 -25.79 4.15
N PHE A 289 6.37 -24.86 5.09
CA PHE A 289 6.55 -25.16 6.50
C PHE A 289 5.26 -25.78 7.08
N ASP A 290 5.39 -26.85 7.86
CA ASP A 290 4.24 -27.54 8.46
C ASP A 290 3.98 -27.17 9.94
N GLY A 291 4.73 -26.19 10.46
CA GLY A 291 4.75 -25.84 11.88
C GLY A 291 5.95 -26.40 12.64
N SER A 292 6.68 -27.36 12.05
CA SER A 292 7.84 -28.00 12.67
C SER A 292 9.10 -27.98 11.77
N ALA A 293 8.94 -28.23 10.48
CA ALA A 293 10.05 -28.28 9.52
C ALA A 293 9.61 -27.85 8.12
N MET A 294 10.59 -27.50 7.28
CA MET A 294 10.37 -27.31 5.85
C MET A 294 10.13 -28.66 5.18
N SER A 295 9.12 -28.75 4.31
CA SER A 295 8.88 -29.92 3.48
C SER A 295 9.95 -30.08 2.39
N SER A 296 10.15 -31.32 1.94
CA SER A 296 10.98 -31.59 0.77
C SER A 296 10.42 -30.90 -0.48
N ALA A 297 11.32 -30.50 -1.37
CA ALA A 297 10.99 -29.84 -2.63
C ALA A 297 9.98 -30.63 -3.48
N VAL A 298 8.89 -29.98 -3.89
CA VAL A 298 7.87 -30.55 -4.79
C VAL A 298 7.88 -29.80 -6.13
N PRO A 299 7.92 -30.48 -7.28
CA PRO A 299 7.75 -29.83 -8.57
C PRO A 299 6.39 -29.15 -8.72
N MET A 300 6.39 -27.94 -9.27
CA MET A 300 5.17 -27.29 -9.75
C MET A 300 4.64 -28.03 -10.99
N THR A 301 3.31 -28.15 -11.12
CA THR A 301 2.67 -28.78 -12.29
C THR A 301 2.56 -27.81 -13.46
N ASP A 302 2.52 -28.33 -14.69
CA ASP A 302 2.40 -27.57 -15.94
C ASP A 302 3.45 -26.46 -16.18
N VAL A 303 4.62 -26.62 -15.57
CA VAL A 303 5.78 -25.74 -15.82
C VAL A 303 6.41 -26.11 -17.17
N PRO A 304 6.75 -25.14 -18.04
CA PRO A 304 7.45 -25.44 -19.28
C PRO A 304 8.81 -26.08 -18.98
N ALA A 305 9.15 -27.14 -19.71
CA ALA A 305 10.48 -27.75 -19.61
C ALA A 305 11.54 -26.73 -20.06
N MET A 306 12.50 -26.43 -19.18
CA MET A 306 13.55 -25.44 -19.44
C MET A 306 14.87 -26.15 -19.78
N ASP A 307 15.14 -26.33 -21.07
CA ASP A 307 16.41 -26.86 -21.57
C ASP A 307 17.39 -25.74 -21.90
N GLY A 308 18.68 -25.90 -21.55
CA GLY A 308 19.71 -24.93 -21.93
C GLY A 308 19.65 -23.62 -21.13
N ASN A 309 19.87 -22.46 -21.76
CA ASN A 309 19.58 -21.12 -21.18
C ASN A 309 18.23 -20.57 -21.70
N THR A 310 17.60 -21.27 -22.63
CA THR A 310 16.24 -21.04 -23.13
C THR A 310 15.21 -21.48 -22.07
N GLY A 311 14.13 -20.74 -21.93
CA GLY A 311 13.02 -21.04 -20.99
C GLY A 311 13.28 -20.71 -19.53
N THR A 312 14.45 -20.15 -19.19
CA THR A 312 14.86 -19.89 -17.81
C THR A 312 13.80 -19.07 -17.02
N HIS A 313 13.42 -19.58 -15.84
CA HIS A 313 12.59 -18.86 -14.86
C HIS A 313 13.27 -17.56 -14.44
N ALA A 314 12.55 -16.45 -14.51
CA ALA A 314 13.12 -15.13 -14.26
C ALA A 314 12.67 -14.52 -12.93
N ARG A 315 11.37 -14.64 -12.62
CA ARG A 315 10.73 -14.00 -11.46
C ARG A 315 9.39 -14.63 -11.14
N ASP A 316 9.03 -14.45 -9.87
CA ASP A 316 7.69 -14.67 -9.34
C ASP A 316 7.17 -13.40 -8.64
N ARG A 317 5.85 -13.18 -8.74
CA ARG A 317 5.09 -12.19 -7.98
C ARG A 317 3.77 -12.80 -7.54
N TYR A 318 3.38 -12.54 -6.30
CA TYR A 318 2.17 -13.13 -5.72
C TYR A 318 1.22 -12.07 -5.16
N VAL A 319 -0.05 -12.43 -5.11
CA VAL A 319 -1.08 -11.75 -4.34
C VAL A 319 -1.97 -12.79 -3.66
N VAL A 320 -2.46 -12.47 -2.47
CA VAL A 320 -3.42 -13.29 -1.72
C VAL A 320 -4.80 -12.68 -1.93
N ILE A 321 -5.77 -13.50 -2.32
CA ILE A 321 -7.18 -13.11 -2.41
C ILE A 321 -7.97 -14.21 -1.69
N ASP A 322 -8.74 -13.80 -0.69
CA ASP A 322 -9.45 -14.72 0.22
C ASP A 322 -8.52 -15.82 0.75
N ASN A 323 -8.87 -17.09 0.52
CA ASN A 323 -8.12 -18.27 0.97
C ASN A 323 -7.20 -18.85 -0.12
N ALA A 324 -6.88 -18.07 -1.16
CA ALA A 324 -6.04 -18.51 -2.26
C ALA A 324 -4.87 -17.56 -2.51
N VAL A 325 -3.77 -18.13 -3.01
CA VAL A 325 -2.62 -17.37 -3.48
C VAL A 325 -2.53 -17.48 -4.99
N TYR A 326 -2.41 -16.35 -5.66
CA TYR A 326 -2.16 -16.27 -7.09
C TYR A 326 -0.71 -15.92 -7.33
N LEU A 327 -0.01 -16.71 -8.12
CA LEU A 327 1.40 -16.56 -8.43
C LEU A 327 1.57 -16.35 -9.94
N LEU A 328 2.08 -15.18 -10.31
CA LEU A 328 2.51 -14.87 -11.66
C LEU A 328 4.01 -15.16 -11.79
N SER A 329 4.36 -15.95 -12.80
CA SER A 329 5.74 -16.33 -13.08
C SER A 329 6.12 -16.01 -14.53
N ALA A 330 7.34 -15.53 -14.73
CA ALA A 330 7.89 -15.25 -16.05
C ALA A 330 8.98 -16.27 -16.45
N PHE A 331 8.92 -16.75 -17.69
CA PHE A 331 9.90 -17.67 -18.25
C PHE A 331 10.46 -17.13 -19.57
N ASN A 332 11.77 -16.88 -19.64
CA ASN A 332 12.53 -16.15 -20.69
C ASN A 332 12.19 -16.48 -22.16
N SER A 333 11.62 -17.64 -22.45
CA SER A 333 11.19 -17.98 -23.81
C SER A 333 9.92 -18.83 -23.85
N SER A 334 9.15 -18.87 -22.75
CA SER A 334 8.01 -19.79 -22.61
C SER A 334 6.72 -19.10 -22.22
N GLY A 335 6.72 -17.78 -22.01
CA GLY A 335 5.53 -17.03 -21.63
C GLY A 335 5.48 -16.65 -20.16
N TYR A 336 4.39 -15.97 -19.81
CA TYR A 336 3.94 -15.73 -18.46
C TYR A 336 2.91 -16.81 -18.07
N TYR A 337 2.97 -17.24 -16.81
CA TYR A 337 2.10 -18.27 -16.25
C TYR A 337 1.45 -17.73 -14.98
N LEU A 338 0.16 -17.99 -14.82
CA LEU A 338 -0.58 -17.67 -13.60
C LEU A 338 -1.01 -18.98 -12.95
N TYR A 339 -0.54 -19.20 -11.73
CA TYR A 339 -0.92 -20.34 -10.90
C TYR A 339 -1.82 -19.88 -9.76
N LYS A 340 -2.68 -20.79 -9.29
CA LYS A 340 -3.48 -20.66 -8.07
C LYS A 340 -3.05 -21.75 -7.09
N TYR A 341 -2.71 -21.35 -5.88
CA TYR A 341 -2.48 -22.23 -4.74
C TYR A 341 -3.65 -22.12 -3.75
N GLU A 342 -4.27 -23.26 -3.46
CA GLU A 342 -5.42 -23.37 -2.55
C GLU A 342 -5.50 -24.82 -2.05
N ASN A 343 -5.86 -25.03 -0.78
CA ASN A 343 -5.96 -26.38 -0.18
C ASN A 343 -4.66 -27.19 -0.36
N ASN A 344 -3.51 -26.54 -0.16
CA ASN A 344 -2.18 -27.13 -0.32
C ASN A 344 -1.92 -27.74 -1.71
N THR A 345 -2.62 -27.26 -2.74
CA THR A 345 -2.53 -27.77 -4.11
C THR A 345 -2.34 -26.60 -5.07
N TRP A 346 -1.49 -26.80 -6.08
CA TRP A 346 -1.31 -25.86 -7.18
C TRP A 346 -2.17 -26.25 -8.37
N SER A 347 -2.69 -25.23 -9.05
CA SER A 347 -3.39 -25.38 -10.32
C SER A 347 -2.98 -24.26 -11.28
N THR A 348 -2.95 -24.56 -12.57
CA THR A 348 -2.58 -23.59 -13.60
C THR A 348 -3.83 -22.91 -14.14
N ILE A 349 -3.88 -21.58 -14.05
CA ILE A 349 -4.96 -20.76 -14.59
C ILE A 349 -4.62 -20.34 -16.01
N ILE A 350 -3.46 -19.69 -16.19
CA ILE A 350 -2.96 -19.23 -17.48
C ILE A 350 -1.61 -19.88 -17.73
N SER A 351 -1.44 -20.47 -18.93
CA SER A 351 -0.21 -21.10 -19.36
C SER A 351 0.32 -20.45 -20.63
N ALA A 352 1.62 -20.18 -20.67
CA ALA A 352 2.32 -19.68 -21.86
C ALA A 352 1.70 -18.41 -22.45
N PHE A 353 1.20 -17.50 -21.62
CA PHE A 353 0.71 -16.21 -22.12
C PHE A 353 1.88 -15.44 -22.71
N SER A 354 1.71 -14.98 -23.93
CA SER A 354 2.63 -14.08 -24.62
C SER A 354 1.79 -13.07 -25.38
N GLY A 355 2.02 -11.78 -25.18
CA GLY A 355 1.51 -10.80 -26.14
C GLY A 355 2.29 -10.84 -27.45
N ALA A 356 2.08 -9.82 -28.27
CA ALA A 356 2.58 -9.81 -29.64
C ALA A 356 4.12 -9.91 -29.73
N ASN A 357 4.84 -9.33 -28.77
CA ASN A 357 6.29 -9.37 -28.65
C ASN A 357 6.68 -9.16 -27.17
N SER A 358 7.08 -10.23 -26.47
CA SER A 358 7.25 -10.20 -25.01
C SER A 358 8.70 -10.36 -24.55
N HIS A 359 9.10 -9.58 -23.54
CA HIS A 359 10.35 -9.75 -22.79
C HIS A 359 10.03 -10.32 -21.41
N TYR A 360 10.23 -11.62 -21.29
CA TYR A 360 9.88 -12.32 -20.07
C TYR A 360 10.98 -12.08 -19.03
N GLY A 361 10.62 -11.45 -17.92
CA GLY A 361 11.54 -11.19 -16.80
C GLY A 361 11.15 -10.01 -15.91
N CYS A 362 10.41 -9.05 -16.45
CA CYS A 362 9.88 -7.91 -15.70
C CYS A 362 8.38 -8.10 -15.50
N ILE A 363 7.97 -8.34 -14.24
CA ILE A 363 6.57 -8.59 -13.89
C ILE A 363 6.22 -7.91 -12.56
N SER A 364 4.97 -7.49 -12.46
CA SER A 364 4.28 -7.21 -11.20
C SER A 364 2.86 -7.76 -11.26
N LEU A 365 2.31 -8.13 -10.10
CA LEU A 365 0.96 -8.68 -9.93
C LEU A 365 0.31 -7.99 -8.72
N LYS A 366 -0.90 -7.48 -8.87
CA LYS A 366 -1.70 -6.89 -7.80
C LYS A 366 -3.17 -7.27 -7.98
N ALA A 367 -3.95 -7.14 -6.90
CA ALA A 367 -5.39 -7.26 -6.93
C ALA A 367 -6.02 -5.92 -6.53
N ASP A 368 -7.21 -5.62 -7.07
CA ASP A 368 -8.04 -4.53 -6.55
C ASP A 368 -8.84 -4.96 -5.30
N GLY A 369 -9.54 -4.03 -4.66
CA GLY A 369 -10.35 -4.30 -3.46
C GLY A 369 -11.51 -5.26 -3.69
N ALA A 370 -11.88 -5.54 -4.94
CA ALA A 370 -12.90 -6.51 -5.33
C ALA A 370 -12.31 -7.89 -5.69
N GLY A 371 -10.99 -8.07 -5.57
CA GLY A 371 -10.30 -9.32 -5.89
C GLY A 371 -10.05 -9.54 -7.39
N ASN A 372 -10.24 -8.53 -8.25
CA ASN A 372 -9.82 -8.65 -9.65
C ASN A 372 -8.31 -8.55 -9.76
N LEU A 373 -7.71 -9.39 -10.60
CA LEU A 373 -6.27 -9.46 -10.79
C LEU A 373 -5.80 -8.58 -11.94
N TYR A 374 -4.64 -7.95 -11.74
CA TYR A 374 -3.95 -7.15 -12.73
C TYR A 374 -2.48 -7.51 -12.76
N ALA A 375 -1.88 -7.49 -13.95
CA ALA A 375 -0.46 -7.73 -14.13
C ALA A 375 0.16 -6.62 -14.99
N MET A 376 1.34 -6.17 -14.60
CA MET A 376 2.14 -5.27 -15.42
C MET A 376 3.34 -6.04 -15.96
N LEU A 377 3.45 -6.09 -17.30
CA LEU A 377 4.36 -6.97 -18.03
C LEU A 377 5.16 -6.15 -19.04
N ALA A 378 6.43 -6.51 -19.28
CA ALA A 378 7.18 -6.01 -20.43
C ALA A 378 6.77 -6.77 -21.71
N ASP A 379 5.73 -6.29 -22.37
CA ASP A 379 5.07 -6.92 -23.50
C ASP A 379 4.47 -5.88 -24.44
N ASN A 380 4.55 -6.13 -25.76
CA ASN A 380 4.24 -5.25 -26.90
C ASN A 380 5.48 -4.54 -27.44
N SER A 381 5.93 -4.87 -28.66
CA SER A 381 7.04 -4.16 -29.30
C SER A 381 6.58 -3.37 -30.51
N ALA A 382 6.91 -2.09 -30.51
CA ALA A 382 6.90 -1.26 -31.71
C ALA A 382 8.35 -0.98 -32.08
N GLY A 383 8.82 -1.51 -33.21
CA GLY A 383 10.13 -1.15 -33.77
C GLY A 383 11.37 -1.82 -33.16
N GLY A 384 11.22 -2.84 -32.28
CA GLY A 384 12.34 -3.64 -31.75
C GLY A 384 12.56 -3.55 -30.24
N ASP A 385 11.88 -2.61 -29.57
CA ASP A 385 11.88 -2.45 -28.11
C ASP A 385 10.56 -2.96 -27.52
N TYR A 386 10.60 -3.65 -26.39
CA TYR A 386 9.42 -4.08 -25.63
C TYR A 386 8.84 -2.92 -24.84
N MET A 387 7.53 -2.93 -24.62
CA MET A 387 6.86 -1.90 -23.87
C MET A 387 6.32 -2.44 -22.54
N VAL A 388 6.33 -1.66 -21.47
CA VAL A 388 5.66 -2.05 -20.22
C VAL A 388 4.17 -1.75 -20.36
N GLN A 389 3.35 -2.78 -20.18
CA GLN A 389 1.91 -2.78 -20.45
C GLN A 389 1.15 -3.34 -19.24
N LEU A 390 0.07 -2.66 -18.85
CA LEU A 390 -0.85 -3.12 -17.82
C LEU A 390 -1.96 -3.97 -18.43
N TYR A 391 -2.22 -5.12 -17.81
CA TYR A 391 -3.25 -6.07 -18.18
C TYR A 391 -4.21 -6.31 -17.01
N LYS A 392 -5.49 -6.45 -17.30
CA LYS A 392 -6.46 -7.09 -16.42
C LYS A 392 -6.53 -8.58 -16.75
N ILE A 393 -6.53 -9.41 -15.71
CA ILE A 393 -6.60 -10.87 -15.81
C ILE A 393 -8.05 -11.29 -15.63
N ASP A 394 -8.54 -12.08 -16.59
CA ASP A 394 -9.79 -12.81 -16.49
C ASP A 394 -9.49 -14.27 -16.14
N ILE A 395 -9.81 -14.67 -14.91
CA ILE A 395 -9.55 -16.02 -14.39
C ILE A 395 -10.43 -17.06 -15.09
N GLU A 396 -11.68 -16.73 -15.40
CA GLU A 396 -12.63 -17.66 -16.02
C GLU A 396 -12.32 -17.87 -17.50
N ALA A 397 -12.09 -16.78 -18.22
CA ALA A 397 -11.70 -16.81 -19.63
C ALA A 397 -10.24 -17.25 -19.82
N LYS A 398 -9.42 -17.21 -18.76
CA LYS A 398 -7.98 -17.53 -18.77
C LYS A 398 -7.19 -16.65 -19.73
N THR A 399 -7.52 -15.37 -19.74
CA THR A 399 -6.94 -14.36 -20.64
C THR A 399 -6.41 -13.16 -19.89
N MET A 400 -5.48 -12.43 -20.51
CA MET A 400 -5.03 -11.12 -20.05
C MET A 400 -5.38 -10.08 -21.13
N THR A 401 -6.05 -8.99 -20.75
CA THR A 401 -6.50 -7.94 -21.67
C THR A 401 -5.87 -6.60 -21.30
N PRO A 402 -5.26 -5.86 -22.24
CA PRO A 402 -4.73 -4.51 -21.96
C PRO A 402 -5.82 -3.58 -21.43
N VAL A 403 -5.52 -2.76 -20.42
CA VAL A 403 -6.48 -1.82 -19.82
C VAL A 403 -6.08 -0.35 -19.90
N ALA A 404 -4.82 -0.05 -20.20
CA ALA A 404 -4.31 1.31 -20.45
C ALA A 404 -3.26 1.26 -21.57
N GLY A 405 -2.80 2.39 -22.08
CA GLY A 405 -1.64 2.41 -22.98
C GLY A 405 -0.36 1.89 -22.30
N PRO A 406 0.70 1.57 -23.07
CA PRO A 406 2.00 1.23 -22.52
C PRO A 406 2.70 2.46 -21.91
N ILE A 407 3.56 2.24 -20.91
CA ILE A 407 4.21 3.32 -20.13
C ILE A 407 5.70 3.52 -20.39
N LEU A 408 6.40 2.50 -20.89
CA LEU A 408 7.88 2.51 -20.97
C LEU A 408 8.38 1.63 -22.09
N SER A 409 9.44 2.05 -22.80
CA SER A 409 10.16 1.22 -23.79
C SER A 409 11.43 0.62 -23.20
N VAL A 410 11.70 -0.68 -23.40
CA VAL A 410 12.87 -1.42 -22.93
C VAL A 410 13.40 -2.38 -24.01
N THR A 411 14.72 -2.52 -24.18
CA THR A 411 15.30 -3.51 -25.11
C THR A 411 15.49 -4.88 -24.46
N ALA A 412 15.68 -5.91 -25.29
CA ALA A 412 15.99 -7.28 -24.82
C ALA A 412 17.22 -7.39 -23.90
N SER A 413 18.13 -6.41 -23.97
CA SER A 413 19.35 -6.37 -23.17
C SER A 413 19.24 -5.53 -21.90
N ARG A 414 18.12 -4.82 -21.66
CA ARG A 414 17.92 -3.96 -20.51
C ARG A 414 16.69 -4.40 -19.70
N THR A 415 16.86 -4.49 -18.39
CA THR A 415 15.78 -4.82 -17.45
C THR A 415 14.95 -3.58 -17.14
N ALA A 416 13.63 -3.71 -17.11
CA ALA A 416 12.75 -2.68 -16.56
C ALA A 416 12.60 -2.89 -15.03
N TYR A 417 12.87 -1.84 -14.26
CA TYR A 417 12.59 -1.80 -12.82
C TYR A 417 11.31 -0.99 -12.59
N PHE A 418 10.22 -1.68 -12.31
CA PHE A 418 8.92 -1.07 -12.08
C PHE A 418 8.14 -1.83 -11.02
N ASP A 419 7.16 -1.15 -10.45
CA ASP A 419 6.07 -1.75 -9.71
C ASP A 419 4.81 -0.89 -9.86
N PHE A 420 3.64 -1.46 -9.59
CA PHE A 420 2.37 -0.76 -9.59
C PHE A 420 1.54 -1.16 -8.38
N ALA A 421 0.59 -0.31 -8.01
CA ALA A 421 -0.36 -0.57 -6.93
C ALA A 421 -1.76 -0.14 -7.35
N ILE A 422 -2.76 -0.73 -6.70
CA ILE A 422 -4.16 -0.39 -6.85
C ILE A 422 -4.68 -0.03 -5.47
N ASN A 423 -5.29 1.15 -5.35
CA ASN A 423 -5.94 1.55 -4.11
C ASN A 423 -7.17 0.66 -3.88
N PRO A 424 -7.24 -0.12 -2.78
CA PRO A 424 -8.36 -1.04 -2.55
C PRO A 424 -9.68 -0.33 -2.26
N VAL A 425 -9.65 0.95 -1.86
CA VAL A 425 -10.86 1.72 -1.52
C VAL A 425 -11.53 2.27 -2.78
N ASP A 426 -10.74 2.72 -3.76
CA ASP A 426 -11.29 3.48 -4.89
C ASP A 426 -10.80 3.07 -6.28
N GLY A 427 -10.00 2.01 -6.35
CA GLY A 427 -9.49 1.44 -7.58
C GLY A 427 -8.44 2.29 -8.29
N GLN A 428 -7.94 3.39 -7.70
CA GLN A 428 -6.91 4.20 -8.32
C GLN A 428 -5.65 3.38 -8.57
N ILE A 429 -5.25 3.28 -9.84
CA ILE A 429 -4.03 2.58 -10.25
C ILE A 429 -2.90 3.58 -10.39
N VAL A 430 -1.76 3.25 -9.80
CA VAL A 430 -0.52 4.03 -9.83
C VAL A 430 0.64 3.12 -10.20
N ALA A 431 1.66 3.68 -10.84
CA ALA A 431 2.88 2.96 -11.16
C ALA A 431 4.09 3.84 -10.92
N LEU A 432 5.20 3.17 -10.64
CA LEU A 432 6.51 3.79 -10.63
C LEU A 432 7.51 2.95 -11.44
N TYR A 433 8.52 3.62 -11.98
CA TYR A 433 9.64 2.96 -12.62
C TYR A 433 10.95 3.72 -12.39
N ILE A 434 12.06 3.01 -12.53
CA ILE A 434 13.40 3.61 -12.51
C ILE A 434 13.85 3.88 -13.95
N GLY A 435 14.38 5.08 -14.21
CA GLY A 435 14.88 5.56 -15.49
C GLY A 435 16.15 4.83 -15.96
N TYR A 436 16.02 3.52 -16.17
CA TYR A 436 17.06 2.60 -16.60
C TYR A 436 16.60 1.88 -17.88
N THR A 437 16.59 2.63 -18.98
CA THR A 437 15.98 2.23 -20.26
C THR A 437 16.90 2.57 -21.42
N THR A 438 16.47 2.25 -22.66
CA THR A 438 17.22 2.63 -23.86
C THR A 438 17.22 4.12 -24.14
N THR A 439 16.11 4.79 -23.84
CA THR A 439 15.89 6.20 -24.16
C THR A 439 16.14 7.12 -22.98
N LEU A 440 16.29 6.55 -21.78
CA LEU A 440 16.44 7.25 -20.51
C LEU A 440 17.24 6.37 -19.54
N ASP A 441 18.48 6.76 -19.26
CA ASP A 441 19.45 6.03 -18.43
C ASP A 441 19.98 6.98 -17.33
N ASP A 442 19.05 7.68 -16.67
CA ASP A 442 19.33 8.71 -15.66
C ASP A 442 19.12 8.20 -14.23
N HIS A 443 18.68 6.95 -14.07
CA HIS A 443 18.39 6.28 -12.80
C HIS A 443 17.41 7.08 -11.93
N GLY A 444 16.59 7.95 -12.54
CA GLY A 444 15.57 8.72 -11.84
C GLY A 444 14.38 7.87 -11.43
N ILE A 445 13.67 8.29 -10.38
CA ILE A 445 12.40 7.68 -9.98
C ILE A 445 11.28 8.40 -10.72
N TYR A 446 10.46 7.67 -11.48
CA TYR A 446 9.35 8.22 -12.24
C TYR A 446 8.03 7.65 -11.72
N PHE A 447 7.02 8.50 -11.60
CA PHE A 447 5.70 8.14 -11.08
C PHE A 447 4.59 8.62 -12.01
N GLY A 448 3.53 7.82 -12.12
CA GLY A 448 2.33 8.12 -12.88
C GLY A 448 1.13 7.34 -12.40
N TYR A 449 -0.06 7.71 -12.86
CA TYR A 449 -1.32 7.11 -12.46
C TYR A 449 -2.28 6.99 -13.65
N ILE A 450 -3.30 6.14 -13.57
CA ILE A 450 -4.35 6.10 -14.60
C ILE A 450 -5.35 7.21 -14.31
N GLU A 451 -5.50 8.13 -15.26
CA GLU A 451 -6.54 9.14 -15.23
C GLU A 451 -7.91 8.50 -15.42
N LYS A 452 -8.78 8.62 -14.42
CA LYS A 452 -10.10 7.98 -14.45
C LYS A 452 -10.99 8.47 -15.59
N SER A 453 -10.84 9.73 -16.00
CA SER A 453 -11.62 10.35 -17.07
C SER A 453 -11.27 9.81 -18.47
N THR A 454 -10.02 9.36 -18.68
CA THR A 454 -9.53 8.91 -19.99
C THR A 454 -9.23 7.41 -20.04
N GLY A 455 -9.03 6.78 -18.89
CA GLY A 455 -8.52 5.41 -18.78
C GLY A 455 -7.09 5.25 -19.31
N GLN A 456 -6.36 6.36 -19.49
CA GLN A 456 -4.96 6.38 -19.93
C GLN A 456 -4.05 6.76 -18.78
N TRP A 457 -2.76 6.45 -18.93
CA TRP A 457 -1.75 6.94 -18.00
C TRP A 457 -1.60 8.45 -18.10
N SER A 458 -1.42 9.09 -16.95
CA SER A 458 -0.88 10.43 -16.84
C SER A 458 0.54 10.48 -17.41
N ASP A 459 1.04 11.70 -17.64
CA ASP A 459 2.47 11.88 -17.85
C ASP A 459 3.26 11.36 -16.63
N PHE A 460 4.31 10.58 -16.88
CA PHE A 460 5.20 10.11 -15.83
C PHE A 460 6.20 11.22 -15.49
N THR A 461 6.22 11.63 -14.23
CA THR A 461 7.05 12.73 -13.74
C THR A 461 8.20 12.21 -12.89
N LYS A 462 9.38 12.81 -13.05
CA LYS A 462 10.55 12.49 -12.23
C LYS A 462 10.37 13.06 -10.83
N ILE A 463 10.56 12.22 -9.82
CA ILE A 463 10.41 12.57 -8.41
C ILE A 463 11.75 12.99 -7.83
N GLY A 464 11.85 14.28 -7.49
CA GLY A 464 13.04 14.86 -6.84
C GLY A 464 14.33 14.69 -7.64
N SER A 465 15.45 14.70 -6.93
CA SER A 465 16.80 14.54 -7.49
C SER A 465 17.46 13.20 -7.14
N TYR A 466 16.66 12.21 -6.70
CA TYR A 466 17.18 10.90 -6.29
C TYR A 466 17.81 10.16 -7.47
N VAL A 467 18.90 9.44 -7.18
CA VAL A 467 19.52 8.46 -8.05
C VAL A 467 19.24 7.08 -7.45
N ALA A 468 18.37 6.33 -8.09
CA ALA A 468 18.02 4.99 -7.65
C ALA A 468 19.14 3.99 -7.98
N ASN A 469 19.32 3.02 -7.09
CA ASN A 469 20.16 1.86 -7.38
C ASN A 469 19.43 0.93 -8.37
N ASP A 470 20.17 0.06 -9.06
CA ASP A 470 19.69 -0.76 -10.19
C ASP A 470 18.81 -1.95 -9.76
N TYR A 471 17.75 -1.70 -9.00
CA TYR A 471 16.85 -2.72 -8.47
C TYR A 471 15.40 -2.27 -8.36
N TYR A 472 14.54 -3.23 -8.01
CA TYR A 472 13.10 -3.06 -8.06
C TYR A 472 12.61 -2.12 -6.97
N PRO A 473 11.88 -1.07 -7.35
CA PRO A 473 11.13 -0.31 -6.38
C PRO A 473 9.93 -1.13 -5.89
N SER A 474 9.35 -0.76 -4.75
CA SER A 474 8.12 -1.38 -4.23
C SER A 474 7.07 -0.31 -3.96
N ILE A 475 5.82 -0.58 -4.34
CA ILE A 475 4.67 0.31 -4.15
C ILE A 475 3.43 -0.49 -3.74
N ASN A 476 2.76 -0.07 -2.67
CA ASN A 476 1.57 -0.76 -2.15
C ASN A 476 0.62 0.22 -1.47
N TYR A 477 -0.66 -0.16 -1.41
CA TYR A 477 -1.67 0.49 -0.59
C TYR A 477 -1.99 -0.35 0.64
N THR A 478 -2.34 0.31 1.72
CA THR A 478 -2.96 -0.28 2.89
C THR A 478 -4.44 -0.59 2.62
N PRO A 479 -5.08 -1.44 3.45
CA PRO A 479 -6.51 -1.72 3.33
C PRO A 479 -7.41 -0.47 3.41
N ASP A 480 -6.99 0.56 4.14
CA ASP A 480 -7.69 1.85 4.26
C ASP A 480 -7.31 2.85 3.15
N GLY A 481 -6.54 2.43 2.13
CA GLY A 481 -6.27 3.23 0.94
C GLY A 481 -5.11 4.23 1.07
N LYS A 482 -4.29 4.14 2.12
CA LYS A 482 -3.03 4.91 2.21
C LYS A 482 -1.95 4.27 1.37
N GLY A 483 -1.37 5.04 0.46
CA GLY A 483 -0.37 4.53 -0.46
C GLY A 483 1.05 4.83 -0.02
N TYR A 484 1.95 3.87 -0.23
CA TYR A 484 3.36 3.97 0.11
C TYR A 484 4.25 3.44 -1.01
N ALA A 485 5.43 4.01 -1.15
CA ALA A 485 6.48 3.49 -2.01
C ALA A 485 7.85 3.53 -1.35
N ALA A 486 8.73 2.61 -1.74
CA ALA A 486 10.10 2.55 -1.29
C ALA A 486 11.04 2.26 -2.46
N VAL A 487 12.18 2.95 -2.49
CA VAL A 487 13.22 2.80 -3.51
C VAL A 487 14.59 2.86 -2.83
N SER A 488 15.49 1.92 -3.15
CA SER A 488 16.89 2.01 -2.74
C SER A 488 17.62 3.03 -3.62
N THR A 489 18.33 3.97 -3.00
CA THR A 489 19.06 5.06 -3.67
C THR A 489 20.48 5.16 -3.15
N GLU A 490 21.32 5.95 -3.83
CA GLU A 490 22.68 6.23 -3.35
C GLU A 490 22.70 6.91 -1.96
N GLU A 491 21.60 7.57 -1.59
CA GLU A 491 21.46 8.30 -0.32
C GLU A 491 20.89 7.43 0.81
N GLY A 492 20.37 6.24 0.50
CA GLY A 492 19.68 5.36 1.44
C GLY A 492 18.37 4.84 0.88
N LEU A 493 17.41 4.55 1.75
CA LEU A 493 16.10 4.04 1.37
C LEU A 493 15.13 5.21 1.31
N ALA A 494 14.87 5.70 0.10
CA ALA A 494 13.89 6.75 -0.11
C ALA A 494 12.49 6.17 0.05
N PHE A 495 11.70 6.79 0.93
CA PHE A 495 10.35 6.36 1.27
C PHE A 495 9.35 7.48 1.03
N PHE A 496 8.22 7.12 0.42
CA PHE A 496 7.25 8.05 -0.11
C PHE A 496 5.83 7.67 0.33
N THR A 497 4.97 8.69 0.41
CA THR A 497 3.52 8.52 0.53
C THR A 497 2.85 8.94 -0.77
N ILE A 498 1.75 8.27 -1.11
CA ILE A 498 0.92 8.62 -2.27
C ILE A 498 -0.24 9.47 -1.77
N GLN A 499 -0.40 10.65 -2.35
CA GLN A 499 -1.44 11.61 -1.99
C GLN A 499 -2.22 12.01 -3.24
N THR A 500 -3.50 12.32 -3.09
CA THR A 500 -4.24 13.01 -4.16
C THR A 500 -3.73 14.44 -4.24
N GLU A 501 -3.37 14.90 -5.42
CA GLU A 501 -3.09 16.31 -5.64
C GLU A 501 -4.42 17.06 -5.61
N GLU A 502 -4.45 18.12 -4.83
CA GLU A 502 -5.64 18.83 -4.44
C GLU A 502 -5.63 20.23 -5.04
N ASP A 503 -6.76 20.70 -5.60
CA ASP A 503 -6.84 22.09 -6.00
C ASP A 503 -6.82 23.03 -4.79
N VAL A 504 -6.24 24.22 -5.01
CA VAL A 504 -6.35 25.33 -4.07
C VAL A 504 -7.70 25.98 -4.32
N LEU A 505 -8.65 25.72 -3.43
CA LEU A 505 -9.89 26.47 -3.39
C LEU A 505 -9.57 27.91 -2.98
N PRO A 506 -10.06 28.94 -3.70
CA PRO A 506 -9.94 30.31 -3.23
C PRO A 506 -10.62 30.43 -1.85
N GLU A 507 -9.94 31.11 -0.91
CA GLU A 507 -10.44 31.40 0.44
C GLU A 507 -11.79 32.13 0.42
#